data_AF-A0A0D2GKN7-F1
#
_entry.id   AF-A0A0D2GKN7-F1
#
_cell.length_a   1.000
_cell.length_b   1.000
_cell.length_c   1.000
_cell.angle_alpha   90.00
_cell.angle_beta   90.00
_cell.angle_gamma   90.00
#
_symmetry.space_group_name_H-M   'P 1'
#
loop_
_entity.id
_entity.type
_entity.pdbx_description
1 polymer ?
#
loop_
_entity_poly.entity_id
_entity_poly.type
_entity_poly.pdbx_seq_one_letter_code
_entity_poly.pdbx_strand_id
1 'polypeptide(L)'
;MPYSEHSVHFQMTNRFKPFMDKFDRGKKLQIRKDVVLVLGKNEDGLLKLASAATFIMQTRPWWMEFDFCKSFVRIDVEFLNGLNETWWA
;
A
#
# COMPACT_ATOMS: atom_id res chain seq x y z
N MET A 1 -21.27 -0.50 13.86
CA MET A 1 -20.46 0.14 12.79
C MET A 1 -20.36 -0.87 11.66
N PRO A 2 -20.68 -0.53 10.40
CA PRO A 2 -20.29 -1.39 9.30
C PRO A 2 -18.78 -1.62 9.45
N TYR A 3 -18.33 -2.87 9.45
CA TYR A 3 -16.92 -3.24 9.53
C TYR A 3 -16.17 -3.08 10.86
N SER A 4 -16.79 -2.74 12.00
CA SER A 4 -16.06 -2.89 13.30
C SER A 4 -15.67 -4.34 13.58
N GLU A 5 -16.40 -5.28 12.99
CA GLU A 5 -16.11 -6.73 13.05
C GLU A 5 -14.99 -7.14 12.10
N HIS A 6 -14.60 -6.29 11.15
CA HIS A 6 -13.52 -6.56 10.22
C HIS A 6 -12.23 -5.89 10.69
N SER A 7 -11.12 -6.63 10.65
CA SER A 7 -9.80 -6.09 10.95
C SER A 7 -9.43 -5.00 9.95
N VAL A 8 -8.66 -3.99 10.40
CA VAL A 8 -8.08 -2.93 9.55
C VAL A 8 -7.43 -3.53 8.29
N HIS A 9 -6.77 -4.68 8.44
CA HIS A 9 -6.14 -5.42 7.34
C HIS A 9 -7.10 -5.86 6.23
N PHE A 10 -8.27 -6.37 6.61
CA PHE A 10 -9.31 -6.76 5.64
C PHE A 10 -9.84 -5.53 4.89
N GLN A 11 -9.99 -4.43 5.61
CA GLN A 11 -10.47 -3.17 5.04
C GLN A 11 -9.48 -2.55 4.06
N MET A 12 -8.19 -2.58 4.38
CA MET A 12 -7.13 -2.16 3.46
C MET A 12 -7.19 -2.97 2.16
N THR A 13 -7.20 -4.29 2.26
CA THR A 13 -7.26 -5.17 1.09
C THR A 13 -8.50 -4.88 0.23
N ASN A 14 -9.67 -4.73 0.86
CA ASN A 14 -10.92 -4.44 0.16
C ASN A 14 -10.93 -3.08 -0.53
N ARG A 15 -10.20 -2.08 -0.02
CA ARG A 15 -10.11 -0.77 -0.69
C ARG A 15 -9.35 -0.81 -1.99
N PHE A 16 -8.28 -1.60 -2.04
CA PHE A 16 -7.47 -1.71 -3.25
C PHE A 16 -8.11 -2.64 -4.27
N LYS A 17 -8.95 -3.60 -3.84
CA LYS A 17 -9.59 -4.61 -4.69
C LYS A 17 -10.22 -4.04 -5.99
N PRO A 18 -11.00 -2.95 -5.98
CA PRO A 18 -11.59 -2.37 -7.21
C PRO A 18 -10.56 -1.73 -8.16
N PHE A 19 -9.35 -1.46 -7.67
CA PHE A 19 -8.30 -0.76 -8.41
C PHE A 19 -7.14 -1.68 -8.81
N MET A 20 -7.15 -2.97 -8.43
CA MET A 20 -6.04 -3.89 -8.66
C MET A 20 -5.66 -4.03 -10.14
N ASP A 21 -6.62 -3.90 -11.06
CA ASP A 21 -6.34 -3.89 -12.50
C ASP A 21 -5.41 -2.74 -12.91
N LYS A 22 -5.54 -1.56 -12.27
CA LYS A 22 -4.65 -0.41 -12.51
C LYS A 22 -3.23 -0.66 -11.99
N PHE A 23 -3.06 -1.60 -11.06
CA PHE A 23 -1.78 -2.04 -10.51
C PHE A 23 -1.26 -3.33 -11.16
N ASP A 24 -1.64 -3.58 -12.43
CA ASP A 24 -1.22 -4.76 -13.19
C ASP A 24 -1.56 -6.07 -12.45
N ARG A 25 -2.82 -6.15 -12.00
CA ARG A 25 -3.37 -7.27 -11.21
C ARG A 25 -2.54 -7.61 -9.96
N GLY A 26 -1.99 -6.59 -9.31
CA GLY A 26 -1.21 -6.71 -8.08
C GLY A 26 0.30 -6.86 -8.28
N LYS A 27 0.82 -6.91 -9.52
CA LYS A 27 2.28 -6.95 -9.72
C LYS A 27 2.98 -5.69 -9.24
N LYS A 28 2.29 -4.54 -9.26
CA LYS A 28 2.84 -3.24 -8.84
C LYS A 28 2.42 -2.81 -7.45
N LEU A 29 1.52 -3.56 -6.80
CA LEU A 29 1.02 -3.26 -5.48
C LEU A 29 0.74 -4.55 -4.73
N GLN A 30 1.44 -4.72 -3.63
CA GLN A 30 1.28 -5.84 -2.72
C GLN A 30 0.84 -5.31 -1.36
N ILE A 31 -0.15 -5.97 -0.78
CA ILE A 31 -0.69 -5.59 0.53
C ILE A 31 -0.51 -6.77 1.44
N ARG A 32 0.05 -6.51 2.62
CA ARG A 32 0.15 -7.49 3.69
C ARG A 32 -0.19 -6.80 5.00
N LYS A 33 -1.28 -7.25 5.63
CA LYS A 33 -1.80 -6.63 6.85
C LYS A 33 -2.03 -5.13 6.65
N ASP A 34 -1.21 -4.31 7.28
CA ASP A 34 -1.18 -2.85 7.29
C ASP A 34 -0.04 -2.25 6.45
N VAL A 35 0.79 -3.11 5.85
CA VAL A 35 1.89 -2.70 4.97
C VAL A 35 1.45 -2.76 3.52
N VAL A 36 1.72 -1.67 2.79
CA VAL A 36 1.50 -1.59 1.34
C VAL A 36 2.84 -1.36 0.66
N LEU A 37 3.25 -2.31 -0.17
CA LEU A 37 4.42 -2.20 -1.02
C LEU A 37 3.99 -1.80 -2.42
N VAL A 38 4.49 -0.66 -2.89
CA VAL A 38 4.25 -0.15 -4.24
C VAL A 38 5.54 -0.20 -5.05
N LEU A 39 5.47 -0.82 -6.22
CA LEU A 39 6.63 -1.02 -7.09
C LEU A 39 6.46 -0.20 -8.37
N GLY A 40 7.47 0.62 -8.67
CA GLY A 40 7.58 1.42 -9.89
C GLY A 40 8.84 1.08 -10.65
N LYS A 41 8.80 1.13 -11.99
CA LYS A 41 9.99 0.92 -12.83
C LYS A 41 10.92 2.14 -12.85
N ASN A 42 10.34 3.33 -12.80
CA ASN A 42 11.02 4.62 -12.85
C ASN A 42 10.42 5.53 -11.76
N GLU A 43 11.10 6.62 -11.43
CA GLU A 43 10.68 7.57 -10.40
C GLU A 43 9.29 8.15 -10.65
N ASP A 44 8.99 8.61 -11.86
CA ASP A 44 7.67 9.15 -12.22
C ASP A 44 6.56 8.10 -12.08
N GLY A 45 6.87 6.86 -12.46
CA GLY A 45 5.95 5.73 -12.33
C GLY A 45 5.70 5.38 -10.87
N LEU A 46 6.75 5.39 -10.04
CA LEU A 46 6.66 5.13 -8.62
C LEU A 46 5.85 6.23 -7.92
N LEU A 47 6.15 7.50 -8.19
CA LEU A 47 5.42 8.64 -7.64
C LEU A 47 3.93 8.54 -7.97
N LYS A 48 3.60 8.31 -9.25
CA LYS A 48 2.20 8.17 -9.70
C LYS A 48 1.47 7.04 -8.96
N LEU A 49 2.09 5.87 -8.84
CA LEU A 49 1.47 4.71 -8.19
C LEU A 49 1.38 4.88 -6.68
N ALA A 50 2.40 5.45 -6.04
CA ALA A 50 2.42 5.74 -4.62
C ALA A 50 1.36 6.78 -4.26
N SER A 51 1.28 7.89 -4.99
CA SER A 51 0.22 8.89 -4.81
C SER A 51 -1.18 8.31 -5.01
N ALA A 52 -1.37 7.45 -6.02
CA ALA A 52 -2.64 6.78 -6.24
C ALA A 52 -2.99 5.85 -5.05
N ALA A 53 -2.02 5.11 -4.52
CA ALA A 53 -2.24 4.22 -3.39
C ALA A 53 -2.58 4.98 -2.10
N THR A 54 -1.85 6.05 -1.80
CA THR A 54 -2.15 6.95 -0.67
C THR A 54 -3.54 7.55 -0.82
N PHE A 55 -3.91 8.00 -2.02
CA PHE A 55 -5.23 8.56 -2.28
C PHE A 55 -6.35 7.53 -2.06
N ILE A 56 -6.21 6.30 -2.57
CA ILE A 56 -7.19 5.20 -2.37
C ILE A 56 -7.40 4.93 -0.88
N MET A 57 -6.33 4.98 -0.08
CA MET A 57 -6.40 4.78 1.36
C MET A 57 -7.12 5.91 2.08
N GLN A 58 -6.86 7.16 1.66
CA GLN A 58 -7.43 8.37 2.25
C GLN A 58 -8.81 8.74 1.69
N THR A 59 -9.40 7.96 0.78
CA THR A 59 -10.80 8.21 0.36
C THR A 59 -11.76 7.95 1.51
N ARG A 60 -13.02 8.41 1.39
CA ARG A 60 -14.07 8.09 2.36
C ARG A 60 -14.27 6.57 2.50
N PRO A 61 -14.56 6.07 3.72
CA PRO A 61 -14.56 6.79 5.00
C PRO A 61 -13.11 7.15 5.43
N TRP A 62 -12.87 8.29 6.08
CA TRP A 62 -11.52 8.73 6.50
C TRP A 62 -11.01 8.10 7.80
N TRP A 63 -11.49 6.90 8.14
CA TRP A 63 -11.04 6.11 9.30
C TRP A 63 -9.64 5.49 9.17
N MET A 64 -9.04 5.51 7.98
CA MET A 64 -7.70 4.98 7.74
C MET A 64 -6.87 6.13 7.20
N GLU A 65 -5.82 6.45 7.94
CA GLU A 65 -4.84 7.45 7.56
C GLU A 65 -3.55 6.74 7.20
N PHE A 66 -2.87 7.28 6.20
CA PHE A 66 -1.57 6.81 5.78
C PHE A 66 -0.59 7.97 5.86
N ASP A 67 0.32 7.90 6.82
CA ASP A 67 1.38 8.87 7.00
C ASP A 67 2.48 8.62 5.96
N PHE A 68 2.30 9.18 4.75
CA PHE A 68 3.30 9.03 3.69
C PHE A 68 4.68 9.56 4.11
N CYS A 69 4.74 10.57 4.96
CA CYS A 69 5.98 11.11 5.51
C CYS A 69 6.75 10.15 6.42
N LYS A 70 6.09 9.11 6.96
CA LYS A 70 6.71 8.04 7.77
C LYS A 70 7.01 6.79 6.96
N SER A 71 6.70 6.80 5.66
CA SER A 71 6.91 5.64 4.77
C SER A 71 8.30 5.66 4.17
N PHE A 72 8.82 4.47 3.84
CA PHE A 72 10.03 4.36 3.03
C PHE A 72 9.70 4.62 1.56
N VAL A 73 10.32 5.66 0.98
CA VAL A 73 10.05 6.12 -0.39
C VAL A 73 11.33 6.04 -1.20
N ARG A 74 11.23 5.59 -2.47
CA ARG A 74 12.38 5.42 -3.39
C ARG A 74 13.50 4.53 -2.82
N ILE A 75 13.09 3.43 -2.21
CA ILE A 75 13.99 2.36 -1.77
C ILE A 75 14.35 1.44 -2.92
N ASP A 76 15.55 0.88 -2.87
CA ASP A 76 16.04 -0.13 -3.79
C ASP A 76 15.72 -1.55 -3.26
N VAL A 77 16.10 -2.56 -4.04
CA VAL A 77 15.82 -3.96 -3.70
C VAL A 77 16.74 -4.41 -2.55
N GLU A 78 17.94 -3.84 -2.49
CA GLU A 78 18.95 -4.06 -1.47
C GLU A 78 18.43 -3.65 -0.08
N PHE A 79 17.78 -2.49 0.04
CA PHE A 79 17.10 -2.06 1.25
C PHE A 79 16.01 -3.05 1.67
N LEU A 80 15.16 -3.48 0.72
CA LEU A 80 14.09 -4.44 1.00
C LEU A 80 14.64 -5.77 1.51
N ASN A 81 15.75 -6.25 0.94
CA ASN A 81 16.43 -7.47 1.39
C ASN A 81 17.12 -7.30 2.75
N GLY A 82 17.49 -6.06 3.12
CA GLY A 82 18.06 -5.72 4.42
C GLY A 82 17.03 -5.49 5.53
N LEU A 83 15.73 -5.46 5.21
CA LEU A 83 14.69 -5.33 6.23
C LEU A 83 14.65 -6.54 7.16
N ASN A 84 14.44 -6.28 8.45
CA ASN A 84 14.25 -7.33 9.43
C ASN A 84 13.06 -8.24 9.03
N GLU A 85 13.18 -9.55 9.24
CA GLU A 85 12.14 -10.54 8.88
C GLU A 85 10.76 -10.23 9.47
N THR A 86 10.68 -9.48 10.58
CA THR A 86 9.41 -9.02 11.16
C THR A 86 8.57 -8.15 10.21
N TRP A 87 9.20 -7.43 9.28
CA TRP A 87 8.49 -6.69 8.21
C TRP A 87 7.79 -7.62 7.23
N TRP A 88 8.29 -8.84 7.08
CA TRP A 88 7.72 -9.90 6.27
C TRP A 88 6.91 -10.91 7.10
N ALA A 89 6.53 -10.61 8.35
CA ALA A 89 5.73 -11.50 9.21
C ALA A 89 4.26 -11.05 9.30
#